data_AF-A0A929NVH6-F1
#
_entry.id   AF-A0A929NVH6-F1
#
_cell.length_a   1.000
_cell.length_b   1.000
_cell.length_c   1.000
_cell.angle_alpha   90.00
_cell.angle_beta   90.00
_cell.angle_gamma   90.00
#
_symmetry.space_group_name_H-M   'P 1'
#
loop_
_entity.id
_entity.type
_entity.pdbx_description
1 polymer ?
#
loop_
_entity_poly.entity_id
_entity_poly.type
_entity_poly.pdbx_seq_one_letter_code
_entity_poly.pdbx_strand_id
1 'polypeptide(L)'
;MINSAERRLNYAILSVLLLAVMVVKNTNADGIVPADFPDASLINDGRRIFFEETFKGNGRTCGTCHPEDNNFTIDVKFIASLPDDDPLFIAERPQPNPLSDNFEKPELMRKLGLILENTNGFDDLENGFTLRSVPHIFAMRVSLTPPSELADDGTSGDDVIMVPDERTGWSGDGSPSDGDTLHGTLRDFVNGAIKQHFTKTLNRQPGEDFRLPTEYEKDALEAFMLSLGRQQEFDDFENIKLKNAKAERGRLNYMGEGMANGVPCNACHFNGGANTDPSFDFPPGISPPAFESSNRSFAPRVEELLDQPGDVIYGETMPMDDGFGHGTNLFNVPSVIEAADTGPFFHANQMDTVEGMIAFYTSQRHMRNGEVLAPIVGLNGSQLVNVAAFLRILNADENIRSAIQLLDYANRSHKVKHKNINARLAKAQIKDAISVLDAANLHSDDVVPALKKTLRKINREHYRVAIATLERSRGMMIAR
;
A
#
# COMPACT_ATOMS: atom_id res chain seq x y z
N MET A 1 66.32 -37.43 -24.90
CA MET A 1 66.07 -37.09 -23.48
C MET A 1 65.08 -35.94 -23.44
N ILE A 2 64.06 -36.09 -22.60
CA ILE A 2 62.94 -35.18 -22.30
C ILE A 2 61.85 -35.08 -23.39
N ASN A 3 60.98 -36.07 -23.26
CA ASN A 3 59.59 -36.29 -23.64
C ASN A 3 58.76 -35.10 -24.16
N SER A 4 58.09 -35.33 -25.30
CA SER A 4 57.11 -34.48 -25.97
C SER A 4 55.73 -34.44 -25.28
N ALA A 5 55.66 -34.66 -23.98
CA ALA A 5 54.41 -34.73 -23.21
C ALA A 5 54.00 -33.38 -22.57
N GLU A 6 54.92 -32.42 -22.40
CA GLU A 6 54.62 -31.17 -21.67
C GLU A 6 54.13 -30.00 -22.54
N ARG A 7 54.15 -30.12 -23.89
CA ARG A 7 53.58 -29.07 -24.76
C ARG A 7 52.08 -29.19 -25.03
N ARG A 8 51.43 -30.26 -24.56
CA ARG A 8 49.98 -30.45 -24.72
C ARG A 8 49.14 -30.01 -23.51
N LEU A 9 49.78 -29.54 -22.43
CA LEU A 9 49.06 -29.05 -21.24
C LEU A 9 48.78 -27.54 -21.26
N ASN A 10 49.40 -26.78 -22.18
CA ASN A 10 49.22 -25.31 -22.25
C ASN A 10 48.20 -24.83 -23.30
N TYR A 11 47.54 -25.73 -24.04
CA TYR A 11 46.43 -25.39 -24.95
C TYR A 11 45.06 -25.93 -24.51
N ALA A 12 45.03 -26.76 -23.46
CA ALA A 12 43.78 -27.20 -22.84
C ALA A 12 43.23 -26.20 -21.80
N ILE A 13 44.06 -25.29 -21.27
CA ILE A 13 43.64 -24.28 -20.28
C ILE A 13 43.11 -23.00 -20.96
N LEU A 14 43.45 -22.73 -22.23
CA LEU A 14 42.93 -21.58 -22.96
C LEU A 14 41.60 -21.84 -23.69
N SER A 15 41.12 -23.10 -23.72
CA SER A 15 39.92 -23.50 -24.47
C SER A 15 38.68 -23.71 -23.60
N VAL A 16 38.81 -23.58 -22.27
CA VAL A 16 37.67 -23.62 -21.31
C VAL A 16 37.26 -22.21 -20.85
N LEU A 17 38.04 -21.18 -21.18
CA LEU A 17 37.75 -19.77 -20.88
C LEU A 17 36.83 -19.08 -21.89
N LEU A 18 36.14 -19.84 -22.74
CA LEU A 18 35.33 -19.31 -23.85
C LEU A 18 33.86 -19.77 -23.86
N LEU A 19 33.36 -20.36 -22.77
CA LEU A 19 31.93 -20.70 -22.65
C LEU A 19 31.34 -20.50 -21.25
N ALA A 20 31.84 -19.49 -20.53
CA ALA A 20 31.11 -18.85 -19.46
C ALA A 20 30.96 -17.36 -19.77
N VAL A 21 30.59 -17.04 -21.02
CA VAL A 21 29.59 -15.97 -21.15
C VAL A 21 28.39 -16.55 -20.45
N MET A 22 28.24 -16.22 -19.16
CA MET A 22 26.91 -16.14 -18.59
C MET A 22 26.13 -15.31 -19.60
N VAL A 23 25.37 -15.99 -20.45
CA VAL A 23 24.12 -15.44 -20.90
C VAL A 23 23.40 -15.27 -19.58
N VAL A 24 23.62 -14.12 -18.94
CA VAL A 24 22.64 -13.49 -18.10
C VAL A 24 21.45 -13.47 -19.04
N LYS A 25 20.60 -14.49 -18.92
CA LYS A 25 19.27 -14.40 -19.46
C LYS A 25 18.77 -13.17 -18.74
N ASN A 26 18.76 -12.04 -19.44
CA ASN A 26 18.08 -10.84 -18.99
C ASN A 26 16.63 -11.28 -18.85
N THR A 27 16.30 -11.84 -17.69
CA THR A 27 14.96 -12.03 -17.19
C THR A 27 14.47 -10.61 -16.93
N ASN A 28 14.15 -9.91 -18.02
CA ASN A 28 13.51 -8.62 -17.95
C ASN A 28 12.15 -8.88 -17.30
N ALA A 29 12.01 -8.44 -16.06
CA ALA A 29 10.82 -8.64 -15.29
C ALA A 29 9.58 -8.07 -15.98
N ASP A 30 8.44 -8.66 -15.65
CA ASP A 30 7.10 -8.25 -16.06
C ASP A 30 6.66 -6.98 -15.31
N GLY A 31 7.47 -6.48 -14.37
CA GLY A 31 7.21 -5.29 -13.54
C GLY A 31 8.44 -4.73 -12.80
N ILE A 32 8.19 -4.09 -11.65
CA ILE A 32 9.16 -3.34 -10.82
C ILE A 32 10.18 -4.32 -10.20
N VAL A 33 11.48 -4.14 -10.48
CA VAL A 33 12.57 -4.89 -9.81
C VAL A 33 13.58 -3.89 -9.23
N PRO A 34 13.50 -3.55 -7.94
CA PRO A 34 14.46 -2.65 -7.32
C PRO A 34 15.89 -3.10 -7.59
N ALA A 35 16.81 -2.16 -7.81
CA ALA A 35 18.19 -2.47 -8.20
C ALA A 35 18.92 -3.39 -7.19
N ASP A 36 18.48 -3.36 -5.93
CA ASP A 36 19.06 -4.10 -4.81
C ASP A 36 18.20 -5.29 -4.36
N PHE A 37 17.13 -5.65 -5.10
CA PHE A 37 16.27 -6.77 -4.71
C PHE A 37 16.76 -8.09 -5.33
N PRO A 38 16.93 -9.16 -4.53
CA PRO A 38 17.40 -10.44 -5.05
C PRO A 38 16.33 -11.10 -5.92
N ASP A 39 16.75 -11.52 -7.11
CA ASP A 39 16.03 -12.38 -8.06
C ASP A 39 14.78 -11.79 -8.76
N ALA A 40 15.02 -11.15 -9.90
CA ALA A 40 13.97 -10.74 -10.84
C ALA A 40 13.04 -11.89 -11.27
N SER A 41 13.49 -13.14 -11.28
CA SER A 41 12.62 -14.28 -11.59
C SER A 41 11.59 -14.50 -10.50
N LEU A 42 12.00 -14.46 -9.24
CA LEU A 42 11.14 -14.65 -8.08
C LEU A 42 10.02 -13.60 -8.02
N ILE A 43 10.35 -12.33 -8.27
CA ILE A 43 9.35 -11.24 -8.38
C ILE A 43 8.34 -11.51 -9.50
N ASN A 44 8.78 -12.01 -10.66
CA ASN A 44 7.87 -12.31 -11.77
C ASN A 44 6.94 -13.48 -11.45
N ASP A 45 7.48 -14.52 -10.82
CA ASP A 45 6.69 -15.65 -10.37
C ASP A 45 5.67 -15.20 -9.31
N GLY A 46 6.07 -14.32 -8.40
CA GLY A 46 5.20 -13.66 -7.42
C GLY A 46 4.06 -12.89 -8.07
N ARG A 47 4.38 -12.00 -9.02
CA ARG A 47 3.38 -11.24 -9.78
C ARG A 47 2.42 -12.18 -10.51
N ARG A 48 2.93 -13.23 -11.15
CA ARG A 48 2.09 -14.23 -11.84
C ARG A 48 1.14 -14.91 -10.86
N ILE A 49 1.64 -15.38 -9.72
CA ILE A 49 0.81 -16.01 -8.67
C ILE A 49 -0.24 -15.01 -8.17
N PHE A 50 0.16 -13.78 -7.88
CA PHE A 50 -0.72 -12.72 -7.35
C PHE A 50 -1.96 -12.46 -8.24
N PHE A 51 -1.78 -12.48 -9.56
CA PHE A 51 -2.84 -12.16 -10.53
C PHE A 51 -3.49 -13.37 -11.21
N GLU A 52 -2.87 -14.56 -11.19
CA GLU A 52 -3.34 -15.74 -11.93
C GLU A 52 -3.68 -16.95 -11.05
N GLU A 53 -3.15 -17.04 -9.83
CA GLU A 53 -3.40 -18.20 -8.96
C GLU A 53 -4.66 -17.99 -8.11
N THR A 54 -5.54 -18.99 -8.14
CA THR A 54 -6.82 -19.00 -7.43
C THR A 54 -6.79 -19.89 -6.19
N PHE A 55 -5.66 -20.56 -5.94
CA PHE A 55 -5.44 -21.50 -4.86
C PHE A 55 -6.55 -22.54 -4.76
N LYS A 56 -7.04 -23.03 -5.91
CA LYS A 56 -8.19 -23.94 -6.00
C LYS A 56 -9.44 -23.45 -5.25
N GLY A 57 -9.57 -22.14 -5.06
CA GLY A 57 -10.60 -21.48 -4.29
C GLY A 57 -11.84 -21.13 -5.11
N ASN A 58 -12.52 -20.06 -4.71
CA ASN A 58 -13.75 -19.55 -5.31
C ASN A 58 -13.56 -18.76 -6.64
N GLY A 59 -12.31 -18.63 -7.11
CA GLY A 59 -11.95 -17.96 -8.34
C GLY A 59 -11.40 -16.54 -8.18
N ARG A 60 -11.40 -15.99 -6.95
CA ARG A 60 -10.64 -14.76 -6.65
C ARG A 60 -9.13 -15.00 -6.81
N THR A 61 -8.40 -13.93 -7.09
CA THR A 61 -6.93 -13.83 -6.96
C THR A 61 -6.62 -12.64 -6.05
N CYS A 62 -5.36 -12.47 -5.64
CA CYS A 62 -4.98 -11.28 -4.86
C CYS A 62 -5.30 -9.99 -5.64
N GLY A 63 -5.14 -10.05 -6.96
CA GLY A 63 -5.49 -8.97 -7.88
C GLY A 63 -6.97 -8.62 -8.00
N THR A 64 -7.89 -9.43 -7.46
CA THR A 64 -9.32 -9.07 -7.39
C THR A 64 -9.56 -7.85 -6.50
N CYS A 65 -8.85 -7.77 -5.37
CA CYS A 65 -8.92 -6.64 -4.43
C CYS A 65 -7.71 -5.69 -4.55
N HIS A 66 -6.60 -6.15 -5.14
CA HIS A 66 -5.39 -5.35 -5.34
C HIS A 66 -5.02 -5.21 -6.83
N PRO A 67 -5.88 -4.58 -7.65
CA PRO A 67 -5.63 -4.37 -9.09
C PRO A 67 -4.43 -3.45 -9.36
N GLU A 68 -3.52 -3.89 -10.23
CA GLU A 68 -2.26 -3.16 -10.53
C GLU A 68 -2.45 -1.79 -11.22
N ASP A 69 -3.58 -1.56 -11.87
CA ASP A 69 -3.89 -0.29 -12.54
C ASP A 69 -4.92 0.57 -11.79
N ASN A 70 -5.23 0.20 -10.55
CA ASN A 70 -5.97 1.02 -9.60
C ASN A 70 -5.23 1.05 -8.25
N ASN A 71 -3.93 1.35 -8.31
CA ASN A 71 -3.07 1.55 -7.14
C ASN A 71 -3.04 0.40 -6.12
N PHE A 72 -3.29 -0.83 -6.58
CA PHE A 72 -3.39 -2.01 -5.74
C PHE A 72 -4.40 -1.86 -4.59
N THR A 73 -5.48 -1.13 -4.85
CA THR A 73 -6.63 -0.97 -3.96
C THR A 73 -7.92 -0.94 -4.80
N ILE A 74 -9.07 -0.92 -4.16
CA ILE A 74 -10.37 -0.76 -4.80
C ILE A 74 -11.09 0.45 -4.22
N ASP A 75 -11.80 1.16 -5.10
CA ASP A 75 -12.76 2.18 -4.74
C ASP A 75 -14.11 1.89 -5.40
N VAL A 76 -15.14 2.66 -5.04
CA VAL A 76 -16.49 2.50 -5.58
C VAL A 76 -16.54 2.66 -7.11
N LYS A 77 -15.64 3.44 -7.69
CA LYS A 77 -15.58 3.70 -9.14
C LYS A 77 -14.97 2.51 -9.87
N PHE A 78 -13.92 1.89 -9.33
CA PHE A 78 -13.34 0.66 -9.81
C PHE A 78 -14.36 -0.48 -9.73
N ILE A 79 -14.99 -0.66 -8.57
CA ILE A 79 -16.01 -1.70 -8.36
C ILE A 79 -17.17 -1.57 -9.34
N ALA A 80 -17.64 -0.33 -9.59
CA ALA A 80 -18.70 -0.08 -10.56
C ALA A 80 -18.30 -0.34 -12.03
N SER A 81 -17.00 -0.48 -12.32
CA SER A 81 -16.49 -0.76 -13.67
C SER A 81 -16.34 -2.25 -13.98
N LEU A 82 -16.41 -3.11 -12.95
CA LEU A 82 -16.26 -4.55 -13.09
C LEU A 82 -17.52 -5.20 -13.67
N PRO A 83 -17.38 -6.30 -14.44
CA PRO A 83 -18.53 -7.05 -14.95
C PRO A 83 -19.24 -7.79 -13.81
N ASP A 84 -20.53 -8.08 -13.98
CA ASP A 84 -21.34 -8.74 -12.94
C ASP A 84 -20.86 -10.16 -12.57
N ASP A 85 -20.09 -10.82 -13.44
CA ASP A 85 -19.51 -12.14 -13.22
C ASP A 85 -18.11 -12.11 -12.58
N ASP A 86 -17.58 -10.92 -12.28
CA ASP A 86 -16.27 -10.76 -11.65
C ASP A 86 -16.17 -11.54 -10.32
N PRO A 87 -15.04 -12.21 -10.01
CA PRO A 87 -14.84 -12.90 -8.74
C PRO A 87 -15.03 -12.05 -7.49
N LEU A 88 -14.92 -10.72 -7.57
CA LEU A 88 -15.27 -9.83 -6.47
C LEU A 88 -16.73 -10.03 -6.01
N PHE A 89 -17.63 -10.31 -6.95
CA PHE A 89 -19.08 -10.45 -6.71
C PHE A 89 -19.52 -11.90 -6.43
N ILE A 90 -18.59 -12.77 -6.00
CA ILE A 90 -18.87 -14.17 -5.67
C ILE A 90 -20.04 -14.35 -4.67
N ALA A 91 -20.20 -13.45 -3.70
CA ALA A 91 -21.30 -13.47 -2.73
C ALA A 91 -22.67 -13.16 -3.36
N GLU A 92 -22.70 -12.39 -4.46
CA GLU A 92 -23.92 -11.97 -5.14
C GLU A 92 -24.46 -13.04 -6.09
N ARG A 93 -23.73 -14.15 -6.30
CA ARG A 93 -24.11 -15.17 -7.29
C ARG A 93 -25.43 -15.87 -6.93
N PRO A 94 -26.23 -16.28 -7.95
CA PRO A 94 -27.52 -16.96 -7.72
C PRO A 94 -27.40 -18.24 -6.89
N GLN A 95 -28.46 -18.55 -6.15
CA GLN A 95 -28.56 -19.73 -5.30
C GLN A 95 -28.62 -21.05 -6.11
N PRO A 96 -28.08 -22.17 -5.58
CA PRO A 96 -27.42 -22.29 -4.28
C PRO A 96 -25.99 -21.71 -4.30
N ASN A 97 -25.71 -20.80 -3.38
CA ASN A 97 -24.41 -20.16 -3.20
C ASN A 97 -24.00 -20.23 -1.73
N PRO A 98 -23.05 -21.10 -1.35
CA PRO A 98 -22.62 -21.27 0.04
C PRO A 98 -21.90 -20.03 0.62
N LEU A 99 -21.66 -18.99 -0.19
CA LEU A 99 -21.03 -17.73 0.22
C LEU A 99 -22.01 -16.55 0.19
N SER A 100 -23.31 -16.76 0.00
CA SER A 100 -24.27 -15.64 -0.04
C SER A 100 -24.46 -14.97 1.32
N ASP A 101 -24.25 -15.73 2.38
CA ASP A 101 -24.56 -15.33 3.74
C ASP A 101 -23.23 -15.20 4.51
N ASN A 102 -22.93 -14.01 5.04
CA ASN A 102 -21.77 -13.76 5.91
C ASN A 102 -20.36 -14.01 5.33
N PHE A 103 -20.22 -14.04 4.00
CA PHE A 103 -18.92 -13.96 3.34
C PHE A 103 -18.53 -12.52 3.02
N GLU A 104 -19.47 -11.71 2.53
CA GLU A 104 -19.33 -10.28 2.25
C GLU A 104 -20.63 -9.56 2.59
N LYS A 105 -20.60 -8.23 2.62
CA LYS A 105 -21.81 -7.38 2.63
C LYS A 105 -21.92 -6.61 1.31
N PRO A 106 -22.60 -7.15 0.28
CA PRO A 106 -22.60 -6.58 -1.07
C PRO A 106 -22.96 -5.09 -1.14
N GLU A 107 -23.93 -4.63 -0.34
CA GLU A 107 -24.31 -3.23 -0.31
C GLU A 107 -23.15 -2.31 0.11
N LEU A 108 -22.36 -2.70 1.12
CA LEU A 108 -21.22 -1.91 1.61
C LEU A 108 -20.00 -2.03 0.72
N MET A 109 -19.75 -3.20 0.15
CA MET A 109 -18.75 -3.37 -0.91
C MET A 109 -19.06 -2.47 -2.11
N ARG A 110 -20.31 -2.45 -2.60
CA ARG A 110 -20.70 -1.64 -3.77
C ARG A 110 -20.72 -0.14 -3.49
N LYS A 111 -21.18 0.29 -2.31
CA LYS A 111 -21.39 1.71 -1.98
C LYS A 111 -20.21 2.39 -1.29
N LEU A 112 -19.36 1.63 -0.60
CA LEU A 112 -18.22 2.15 0.17
C LEU A 112 -16.90 1.48 -0.16
N GLY A 113 -16.88 0.39 -0.95
CA GLY A 113 -15.64 -0.34 -1.22
C GLY A 113 -15.09 -1.10 -0.02
N LEU A 114 -15.97 -1.53 0.90
CA LEU A 114 -15.59 -2.28 2.10
C LEU A 114 -15.68 -3.79 1.88
N ILE A 115 -14.66 -4.48 2.38
CA ILE A 115 -14.55 -5.93 2.38
C ILE A 115 -14.75 -6.43 3.82
N LEU A 116 -15.48 -7.55 3.94
CA LEU A 116 -15.69 -8.18 5.25
C LEU A 116 -14.43 -8.93 5.69
N GLU A 117 -13.98 -8.64 6.91
CA GLU A 117 -12.83 -9.28 7.55
C GLU A 117 -13.25 -9.96 8.85
N ASN A 118 -12.68 -11.13 9.13
CA ASN A 118 -12.87 -11.89 10.36
C ASN A 118 -11.57 -11.86 11.19
N THR A 119 -11.11 -10.66 11.53
CA THR A 119 -9.83 -10.41 12.24
C THR A 119 -9.74 -11.12 13.59
N ASN A 120 -10.88 -11.25 14.27
CA ASN A 120 -10.99 -11.90 15.58
C ASN A 120 -11.33 -13.40 15.50
N GLY A 121 -11.28 -13.99 14.30
CA GLY A 121 -11.54 -15.41 14.07
C GLY A 121 -12.91 -15.70 13.45
N PHE A 122 -13.17 -17.00 13.24
CA PHE A 122 -14.26 -17.49 12.39
C PHE A 122 -15.43 -18.12 13.15
N ASP A 123 -15.42 -18.06 14.49
CA ASP A 123 -16.37 -18.78 15.34
C ASP A 123 -17.78 -18.17 15.32
N ASP A 124 -17.90 -16.87 15.06
CA ASP A 124 -19.17 -16.16 14.87
C ASP A 124 -19.10 -15.25 13.63
N LEU A 125 -19.43 -15.81 12.47
CA LEU A 125 -19.41 -15.07 11.20
C LEU A 125 -20.53 -14.03 11.07
N GLU A 126 -21.60 -14.17 11.86
CA GLU A 126 -22.75 -13.28 11.79
C GLU A 126 -22.49 -11.98 12.55
N ASN A 127 -21.78 -12.04 13.68
CA ASN A 127 -21.57 -10.89 14.56
C ASN A 127 -20.11 -10.49 14.77
N GLY A 128 -19.16 -11.42 14.62
CA GLY A 128 -17.73 -11.22 14.88
C GLY A 128 -16.93 -10.78 13.67
N PHE A 129 -17.48 -9.89 12.84
CA PHE A 129 -16.81 -9.38 11.65
C PHE A 129 -16.55 -7.87 11.74
N THR A 130 -15.54 -7.40 11.00
CA THR A 130 -15.33 -5.98 10.70
C THR A 130 -15.47 -5.74 9.20
N LEU A 131 -15.57 -4.47 8.81
CA LEU A 131 -15.64 -4.03 7.42
C LEU A 131 -14.52 -3.03 7.17
N ARG A 132 -13.52 -3.46 6.40
CA ARG A 132 -12.33 -2.66 6.13
C ARG A 132 -12.24 -2.25 4.66
N SER A 133 -11.69 -1.08 4.41
CA SER A 133 -11.21 -0.71 3.08
C SER A 133 -10.00 -1.56 2.72
N VAL A 134 -9.71 -1.71 1.43
CA VAL A 134 -8.53 -2.45 0.99
C VAL A 134 -7.31 -1.53 1.00
N PRO A 135 -6.31 -1.71 1.88
CA PRO A 135 -5.14 -0.85 1.88
C PRO A 135 -4.32 -1.10 0.60
N HIS A 136 -3.70 -0.05 0.06
CA HIS A 136 -2.69 -0.24 -0.99
C HIS A 136 -1.51 -1.05 -0.44
N ILE A 137 -0.80 -1.76 -1.31
CA ILE A 137 0.39 -2.56 -0.91
C ILE A 137 1.72 -1.93 -1.35
N PHE A 138 1.72 -0.63 -1.64
CA PHE A 138 2.95 0.11 -1.92
C PHE A 138 3.83 0.29 -0.68
N ALA A 139 5.15 0.34 -0.92
CA ALA A 139 6.15 0.73 0.07
C ALA A 139 6.22 -0.15 1.33
N MET A 140 5.69 -1.38 1.27
CA MET A 140 5.78 -2.36 2.38
C MET A 140 7.21 -2.57 2.87
N ARG A 141 8.20 -2.51 1.98
CA ARG A 141 9.62 -2.62 2.33
C ARG A 141 10.10 -1.64 3.40
N VAL A 142 9.44 -0.49 3.55
CA VAL A 142 9.79 0.55 4.52
C VAL A 142 8.71 0.79 5.58
N SER A 143 7.65 -0.04 5.62
CA SER A 143 6.50 0.17 6.52
C SER A 143 6.12 -1.04 7.38
N LEU A 144 6.85 -2.15 7.31
CA LEU A 144 6.51 -3.37 8.05
C LEU A 144 7.13 -3.45 9.44
N THR A 145 8.17 -2.68 9.74
CA THR A 145 8.94 -2.84 10.99
C THR A 145 8.10 -2.45 12.22
N PRO A 146 7.80 -3.39 13.13
CA PRO A 146 7.10 -3.08 14.36
C PRO A 146 8.00 -2.27 15.32
N PRO A 147 7.42 -1.55 16.28
CA PRO A 147 8.19 -1.00 17.39
C PRO A 147 8.83 -2.09 18.25
N SER A 148 9.97 -1.78 18.86
CA SER A 148 10.56 -2.59 19.92
C SER A 148 9.68 -2.58 21.18
N GLU A 149 9.83 -3.60 22.03
CA GLU A 149 9.11 -3.67 23.32
C GLU A 149 9.33 -2.42 24.20
N LEU A 150 10.49 -1.76 24.08
CA LEU A 150 10.78 -0.54 24.83
C LEU A 150 9.97 0.66 24.37
N ALA A 151 9.55 0.68 23.11
CA ALA A 151 8.73 1.74 22.57
C ALA A 151 7.26 1.60 23.01
N ASP A 152 6.79 0.42 23.43
CA ASP A 152 5.46 0.15 24.01
C ASP A 152 4.34 1.02 23.41
N ASP A 153 3.95 0.75 22.17
CA ASP A 153 2.85 1.46 21.52
C ASP A 153 1.46 0.94 21.93
N GLY A 154 1.38 0.19 23.05
CA GLY A 154 0.15 -0.44 23.52
C GLY A 154 -0.20 -1.74 22.80
N THR A 155 0.62 -2.20 21.85
CA THR A 155 0.45 -3.50 21.17
C THR A 155 1.36 -4.59 21.73
N SER A 156 2.14 -4.27 22.75
CA SER A 156 2.96 -5.20 23.55
C SER A 156 2.42 -5.26 24.98
N GLY A 157 2.08 -6.44 25.50
CA GLY A 157 1.62 -6.58 26.89
C GLY A 157 1.13 -7.99 27.22
N ASP A 158 0.96 -8.29 28.52
CA ASP A 158 0.60 -9.63 29.03
C ASP A 158 -0.76 -10.14 28.51
N ASP A 159 -1.66 -9.24 28.10
CA ASP A 159 -2.99 -9.55 27.55
C ASP A 159 -2.97 -9.71 26.00
N VAL A 160 -1.86 -9.37 25.34
CA VAL A 160 -1.67 -9.57 23.89
C VAL A 160 -1.02 -10.92 23.67
N ILE A 161 -1.83 -11.90 23.25
CA ILE A 161 -1.44 -13.31 23.24
C ILE A 161 -0.25 -13.58 22.30
N MET A 162 -0.12 -12.86 21.17
CA MET A 162 1.03 -12.97 20.26
C MET A 162 1.21 -11.68 19.42
N VAL A 163 2.36 -11.01 19.53
CA VAL A 163 2.69 -9.84 18.69
C VAL A 163 3.29 -10.33 17.36
N PRO A 164 2.76 -9.90 16.21
CA PRO A 164 3.33 -10.19 14.89
C PRO A 164 4.75 -9.61 14.72
N ASP A 165 5.63 -10.36 14.04
CA ASP A 165 6.96 -9.90 13.67
C ASP A 165 6.93 -8.74 12.65
N GLU A 166 5.84 -8.60 11.88
CA GLU A 166 5.67 -7.53 10.88
C GLU A 166 4.27 -6.90 10.92
N ARG A 167 4.22 -5.59 10.72
CA ARG A 167 3.00 -4.77 10.74
C ARG A 167 2.26 -4.83 9.42
N THR A 168 1.34 -5.77 9.29
CA THR A 168 0.51 -5.96 8.09
C THR A 168 -0.95 -5.59 8.32
N GLY A 169 -1.62 -5.12 7.26
CA GLY A 169 -3.01 -4.65 7.33
C GLY A 169 -3.19 -3.34 8.09
N TRP A 170 -4.46 -2.95 8.29
CA TRP A 170 -4.83 -1.68 8.94
C TRP A 170 -4.44 -1.62 10.41
N SER A 171 -4.63 -2.71 11.14
CA SER A 171 -4.37 -2.78 12.58
C SER A 171 -2.92 -3.16 12.92
N GLY A 172 -2.21 -3.85 12.02
CA GLY A 172 -0.85 -4.33 12.24
C GLY A 172 -0.72 -5.76 12.71
N ASP A 173 -1.85 -6.43 12.91
CA ASP A 173 -2.01 -7.85 13.21
C ASP A 173 -2.77 -8.60 12.12
N GLY A 174 -2.76 -8.08 10.89
CA GLY A 174 -3.43 -8.75 9.77
C GLY A 174 -2.81 -10.10 9.42
N SER A 175 -1.59 -10.38 9.86
CA SER A 175 -0.90 -11.64 9.59
C SER A 175 -1.12 -12.64 10.72
N PRO A 176 -1.54 -13.88 10.43
CA PRO A 176 -1.73 -14.88 11.46
C PRO A 176 -0.41 -15.20 12.17
N SER A 177 -0.49 -15.37 13.49
CA SER A 177 0.61 -15.81 14.35
C SER A 177 0.12 -16.92 15.30
N ASP A 178 0.94 -17.94 15.52
CA ASP A 178 0.65 -19.05 16.44
C ASP A 178 1.80 -19.30 17.45
N GLY A 179 2.89 -18.55 17.32
CA GLY A 179 4.06 -18.63 18.20
C GLY A 179 4.97 -19.84 17.98
N ASP A 180 4.68 -20.68 16.98
CA ASP A 180 5.49 -21.86 16.66
C ASP A 180 5.84 -21.91 15.16
N THR A 181 4.83 -21.89 14.29
CA THR A 181 5.02 -22.03 12.82
C THR A 181 4.67 -20.79 12.03
N LEU A 182 3.83 -19.91 12.59
CA LEU A 182 3.44 -18.63 12.01
C LEU A 182 3.89 -17.51 12.95
N HIS A 183 4.67 -16.59 12.40
CA HIS A 183 5.30 -15.50 13.15
C HIS A 183 4.64 -14.14 12.87
N GLY A 184 3.55 -14.10 12.11
CA GLY A 184 2.88 -12.83 11.78
C GLY A 184 3.67 -11.99 10.76
N THR A 185 4.38 -12.64 9.83
CA THR A 185 5.13 -11.98 8.76
C THR A 185 4.25 -11.67 7.54
N LEU A 186 4.71 -10.81 6.61
CA LEU A 186 4.08 -10.60 5.30
C LEU A 186 3.96 -11.92 4.52
N ARG A 187 4.90 -12.83 4.72
CA ARG A 187 4.87 -14.19 4.17
C ARG A 187 3.71 -15.02 4.74
N ASP A 188 3.45 -14.91 6.03
CA ASP A 188 2.36 -15.60 6.72
C ASP A 188 0.99 -15.00 6.40
N PHE A 189 0.95 -13.69 6.10
CA PHE A 189 -0.27 -12.95 5.72
C PHE A 189 -0.99 -13.63 4.56
N VAL A 190 -0.25 -14.20 3.61
CA VAL A 190 -0.80 -14.92 2.46
C VAL A 190 -1.71 -16.08 2.89
N ASN A 191 -1.40 -16.78 3.98
CA ASN A 191 -2.24 -17.87 4.50
C ASN A 191 -3.58 -17.32 5.01
N GLY A 192 -3.54 -16.23 5.76
CA GLY A 192 -4.72 -15.55 6.30
C GLY A 192 -5.64 -15.04 5.20
N ALA A 193 -5.07 -14.31 4.24
CA ALA A 193 -5.80 -13.75 3.10
C ALA A 193 -6.47 -14.84 2.24
N ILE A 194 -5.79 -15.97 1.98
CA ILE A 194 -6.38 -17.10 1.24
C ILE A 194 -7.54 -17.72 2.05
N LYS A 195 -7.34 -17.97 3.35
CA LYS A 195 -8.38 -18.54 4.21
C LYS A 195 -9.62 -17.63 4.29
N GLN A 196 -9.42 -16.32 4.41
CA GLN A 196 -10.49 -15.33 4.48
C GLN A 196 -11.26 -15.25 3.15
N HIS A 197 -10.56 -15.03 2.02
CA HIS A 197 -11.20 -14.55 0.79
C HIS A 197 -11.32 -15.58 -0.33
N PHE A 198 -10.59 -16.70 -0.29
CA PHE A 198 -10.56 -17.66 -1.42
C PHE A 198 -11.47 -18.87 -1.17
N THR A 199 -12.07 -18.95 0.01
CA THR A 199 -12.90 -20.09 0.40
C THR A 199 -14.11 -20.29 -0.51
N LYS A 200 -14.46 -21.55 -0.79
CA LYS A 200 -15.68 -21.93 -1.53
C LYS A 200 -16.91 -22.02 -0.65
N THR A 201 -16.75 -22.25 0.65
CA THR A 201 -17.82 -22.31 1.64
C THR A 201 -17.43 -21.57 2.91
N LEU A 202 -18.37 -21.32 3.82
CA LEU A 202 -18.05 -20.66 5.09
C LEU A 202 -17.21 -21.52 6.05
N ASN A 203 -17.06 -22.82 5.77
CA ASN A 203 -16.26 -23.73 6.61
C ASN A 203 -14.76 -23.43 6.55
N ARG A 204 -14.29 -22.82 5.46
CA ARG A 204 -12.90 -22.37 5.27
C ARG A 204 -11.86 -23.46 5.52
N GLN A 205 -12.11 -24.65 4.99
CA GLN A 205 -11.28 -25.82 5.18
C GLN A 205 -10.18 -25.95 4.11
N PRO A 206 -8.89 -25.91 4.49
CA PRO A 206 -7.81 -26.23 3.57
C PRO A 206 -7.95 -27.64 2.98
N GLY A 207 -7.70 -27.77 1.68
CA GLY A 207 -7.86 -29.02 0.91
C GLY A 207 -9.25 -29.20 0.30
N GLU A 208 -10.29 -28.57 0.87
CA GLU A 208 -11.67 -28.65 0.38
C GLU A 208 -12.09 -27.34 -0.29
N ASP A 209 -12.04 -26.25 0.48
CA ASP A 209 -12.46 -24.92 0.05
C ASP A 209 -11.39 -24.20 -0.76
N PHE A 210 -10.12 -24.37 -0.39
CA PHE A 210 -8.94 -23.79 -1.02
C PHE A 210 -7.70 -24.66 -0.71
N ARG A 211 -6.57 -24.43 -1.39
CA ARG A 211 -5.26 -24.96 -0.97
C ARG A 211 -4.44 -23.85 -0.33
N LEU A 212 -3.60 -24.20 0.63
CA LEU A 212 -2.58 -23.27 1.11
C LEU A 212 -1.48 -23.07 0.05
N PRO A 213 -0.79 -21.93 0.06
CA PRO A 213 0.36 -21.68 -0.80
C PRO A 213 1.53 -22.59 -0.38
N THR A 214 2.34 -22.99 -1.35
CA THR A 214 3.62 -23.64 -1.07
C THR A 214 4.63 -22.61 -0.53
N GLU A 215 5.69 -23.07 0.12
CA GLU A 215 6.75 -22.19 0.65
C GLU A 215 7.35 -21.30 -0.44
N TYR A 216 7.61 -21.86 -1.64
CA TYR A 216 8.09 -21.07 -2.78
C TYR A 216 7.07 -20.02 -3.25
N GLU A 217 5.77 -20.33 -3.25
CA GLU A 217 4.74 -19.36 -3.64
C GLU A 217 4.66 -18.22 -2.63
N LYS A 218 4.85 -18.49 -1.32
CA LYS A 218 4.91 -17.45 -0.29
C LYS A 218 6.12 -16.53 -0.52
N ASP A 219 7.31 -17.11 -0.71
CA ASP A 219 8.55 -16.35 -0.97
C ASP A 219 8.42 -15.48 -2.23
N ALA A 220 7.78 -16.02 -3.28
CA ALA A 220 7.55 -15.30 -4.52
C ALA A 220 6.56 -14.14 -4.33
N LEU A 221 5.44 -14.37 -3.64
CA LEU A 221 4.45 -13.33 -3.35
C LEU A 221 5.04 -12.22 -2.48
N GLU A 222 5.77 -12.56 -1.44
CA GLU A 222 6.48 -11.61 -0.58
C GLU A 222 7.47 -10.75 -1.39
N ALA A 223 8.31 -11.39 -2.21
CA ALA A 223 9.24 -10.70 -3.10
C ALA A 223 8.53 -9.71 -4.02
N PHE A 224 7.38 -10.09 -4.59
CA PHE A 224 6.58 -9.20 -5.42
C PHE A 224 6.02 -8.03 -4.61
N MET A 225 5.37 -8.27 -3.46
CA MET A 225 4.78 -7.21 -2.64
C MET A 225 5.83 -6.19 -2.15
N LEU A 226 6.99 -6.66 -1.68
CA LEU A 226 8.10 -5.80 -1.25
C LEU A 226 8.72 -4.99 -2.41
N SER A 227 8.57 -5.44 -3.65
CA SER A 227 9.06 -4.73 -4.83
C SER A 227 8.20 -3.52 -5.22
N LEU A 228 6.98 -3.39 -4.68
CA LEU A 228 6.02 -2.37 -5.08
C LEU A 228 6.25 -1.03 -4.38
N GLY A 229 6.02 0.07 -5.11
CA GLY A 229 6.16 1.43 -4.58
C GLY A 229 7.61 1.80 -4.27
N ARG A 230 7.79 2.66 -3.25
CA ARG A 230 9.11 3.12 -2.83
C ARG A 230 9.91 2.03 -2.16
N GLN A 231 11.23 2.14 -2.31
CA GLN A 231 12.21 1.14 -1.86
C GLN A 231 13.12 1.67 -0.76
N GLN A 232 12.89 2.93 -0.37
CA GLN A 232 13.61 3.71 0.63
C GLN A 232 12.69 4.83 1.07
N GLU A 233 13.01 5.45 2.21
CA GLU A 233 12.30 6.66 2.64
C GLU A 233 12.41 7.79 1.61
N PHE A 234 11.42 8.69 1.62
CA PHE A 234 11.42 9.85 0.75
C PHE A 234 12.62 10.76 1.07
N ASP A 235 12.89 11.72 0.19
CA ASP A 235 13.88 12.74 0.48
C ASP A 235 13.52 13.47 1.78
N ASP A 236 14.51 13.77 2.61
CA ASP A 236 14.30 14.46 3.88
C ASP A 236 13.55 15.79 3.66
N PHE A 237 12.41 15.93 4.32
CA PHE A 237 11.55 17.10 4.23
C PHE A 237 12.27 18.37 4.64
N GLU A 238 13.30 18.33 5.50
CA GLU A 238 14.13 19.49 5.82
C GLU A 238 14.99 19.96 4.64
N ASN A 239 15.37 19.04 3.76
CA ASN A 239 16.32 19.25 2.68
C ASN A 239 15.67 19.50 1.32
N ILE A 240 14.35 19.27 1.18
CA ILE A 240 13.61 19.59 -0.04
C ILE A 240 12.91 20.95 0.03
N LYS A 241 12.64 21.51 -1.16
CA LYS A 241 11.80 22.70 -1.30
C LYS A 241 10.81 22.55 -2.43
N LEU A 242 9.53 22.82 -2.16
CA LEU A 242 8.49 22.79 -3.18
C LEU A 242 8.53 24.08 -3.99
N LYS A 243 8.42 23.97 -5.32
CA LYS A 243 8.41 25.14 -6.21
C LYS A 243 7.06 25.86 -6.21
N ASN A 244 5.97 25.14 -5.93
CA ASN A 244 4.67 25.73 -5.69
C ASN A 244 4.61 26.34 -4.27
N ALA A 245 4.37 27.65 -4.17
CA ALA A 245 4.40 28.35 -2.89
C ALA A 245 3.35 27.85 -1.88
N LYS A 246 2.17 27.42 -2.35
CA LYS A 246 1.12 26.87 -1.49
C LYS A 246 1.54 25.53 -0.88
N ALA A 247 2.07 24.63 -1.71
CA ALA A 247 2.58 23.35 -1.26
C ALA A 247 3.84 23.49 -0.37
N GLU A 248 4.70 24.48 -0.62
CA GLU A 248 5.84 24.76 0.25
C GLU A 248 5.39 25.21 1.66
N ARG A 249 4.38 26.08 1.75
CA ARG A 249 3.76 26.38 3.05
C ARG A 249 3.14 25.13 3.67
N GLY A 250 2.59 24.24 2.85
CA GLY A 250 2.06 22.94 3.28
C GLY A 250 3.10 22.05 3.92
N ARG A 251 4.28 21.92 3.32
CA ARG A 251 5.42 21.18 3.89
C ARG A 251 5.82 21.74 5.24
N LEU A 252 5.94 23.06 5.35
CA LEU A 252 6.27 23.72 6.62
C LEU A 252 5.18 23.47 7.69
N ASN A 253 3.90 23.59 7.33
CA ASN A 253 2.78 23.31 8.24
C ASN A 253 2.73 21.84 8.68
N TYR A 254 3.04 20.91 7.77
CA TYR A 254 3.13 19.47 8.06
C TYR A 254 4.20 19.16 9.12
N MET A 255 5.33 19.86 9.07
CA MET A 255 6.43 19.75 10.03
C MET A 255 6.19 20.56 11.33
N GLY A 256 5.05 21.22 11.48
CA GLY A 256 4.71 21.97 12.70
C GLY A 256 4.87 23.49 12.62
N GLU A 257 5.44 24.04 11.54
CA GLU A 257 5.68 25.49 11.46
C GLU A 257 4.36 26.25 11.35
N GLY A 258 4.16 27.21 12.27
CA GLY A 258 3.00 28.10 12.29
C GLY A 258 1.72 27.44 12.79
N MET A 259 1.77 26.19 13.28
CA MET A 259 0.65 25.58 14.02
C MET A 259 0.39 26.35 15.32
N ALA A 260 -0.89 26.41 15.73
CA ALA A 260 -1.25 27.07 16.99
C ALA A 260 -0.91 26.22 18.22
N ASN A 261 -1.11 24.91 18.11
CA ASN A 261 -0.91 23.89 19.13
C ASN A 261 -1.03 22.49 18.49
N GLY A 262 -0.92 21.43 19.29
CA GLY A 262 -1.13 20.05 18.84
C GLY A 262 0.14 19.36 18.33
N VAL A 263 -0.03 18.12 17.89
CA VAL A 263 1.06 17.26 17.40
C VAL A 263 1.24 17.48 15.89
N PRO A 264 2.45 17.74 15.37
CA PRO A 264 2.65 17.89 13.93
C PRO A 264 2.42 16.57 13.20
N CYS A 265 1.98 16.62 11.95
CA CYS A 265 1.78 15.43 11.13
C CYS A 265 3.06 14.58 11.04
N ASN A 266 4.22 15.25 10.97
CA ASN A 266 5.54 14.61 10.91
C ASN A 266 5.89 13.75 12.13
N ALA A 267 5.24 13.93 13.29
CA ALA A 267 5.52 13.11 14.47
C ALA A 267 5.10 11.65 14.27
N CYS A 268 3.93 11.44 13.66
CA CYS A 268 3.40 10.10 13.40
C CYS A 268 3.77 9.61 12.00
N HIS A 269 3.74 10.50 11.00
CA HIS A 269 4.06 10.21 9.61
C HIS A 269 5.42 10.81 9.25
N PHE A 270 6.49 10.32 9.88
CA PHE A 270 7.83 10.89 9.75
C PHE A 270 8.29 10.89 8.30
N ASN A 271 8.63 12.08 7.80
CA ASN A 271 9.03 12.28 6.42
C ASN A 271 7.99 11.76 5.39
N GLY A 272 6.71 11.74 5.77
CA GLY A 272 5.60 11.21 4.96
C GLY A 272 5.48 9.69 4.96
N GLY A 273 6.41 8.98 5.59
CA GLY A 273 6.41 7.53 5.74
C GLY A 273 5.36 7.02 6.73
N ALA A 274 5.37 5.71 6.93
CA ALA A 274 4.53 4.99 7.90
C ALA A 274 5.16 4.93 9.31
N ASN A 275 6.36 5.49 9.46
CA ASN A 275 7.15 5.38 10.69
C ASN A 275 7.05 6.66 11.53
N THR A 276 7.17 6.55 12.85
CA THR A 276 7.16 7.71 13.76
C THR A 276 8.51 8.41 13.83
N ASP A 277 8.50 9.70 14.17
CA ASP A 277 9.72 10.50 14.33
C ASP A 277 10.49 10.01 15.57
N PRO A 278 11.72 9.48 15.42
CA PRO A 278 12.50 8.95 16.54
C PRO A 278 12.98 10.03 17.52
N SER A 279 12.80 11.30 17.19
CA SER A 279 13.19 12.44 18.03
C SER A 279 12.02 13.15 18.68
N PHE A 280 10.78 12.76 18.35
CA PHE A 280 9.59 13.40 18.87
C PHE A 280 9.19 12.84 20.24
N ASP A 281 9.18 13.71 21.24
CA ASP A 281 8.73 13.38 22.60
C ASP A 281 7.19 13.49 22.67
N PHE A 282 6.51 12.34 22.59
CA PHE A 282 5.06 12.29 22.66
C PHE A 282 4.55 12.69 24.05
N PRO A 283 3.53 13.58 24.14
CA PRO A 283 2.91 13.91 25.41
C PRO A 283 2.42 12.65 26.17
N PRO A 284 2.51 12.62 27.51
CA PRO A 284 1.96 11.52 28.30
C PRO A 284 0.49 11.26 27.97
N GLY A 285 0.14 10.00 27.71
CA GLY A 285 -1.23 9.56 27.38
C GLY A 285 -1.57 9.47 25.89
N ILE A 286 -0.65 9.86 24.98
CA ILE A 286 -0.78 9.53 23.54
C ILE A 286 -0.03 8.23 23.25
N SER A 287 1.25 8.18 23.63
CA SER A 287 2.12 7.01 23.52
C SER A 287 3.42 7.30 24.29
N PRO A 288 4.17 6.29 24.77
CA PRO A 288 5.53 6.50 25.29
C PRO A 288 6.42 7.21 24.24
N PRO A 289 7.49 7.91 24.68
CA PRO A 289 8.36 8.64 23.76
C PRO A 289 8.92 7.71 22.68
N ALA A 290 8.90 8.17 21.43
CA ALA A 290 9.52 7.43 20.34
C ALA A 290 11.03 7.64 20.43
N PHE A 291 11.79 6.54 20.54
CA PHE A 291 13.25 6.56 20.49
C PHE A 291 13.81 5.86 19.23
N GLU A 292 12.91 5.47 18.33
CA GLU A 292 13.20 4.72 17.11
C GLU A 292 12.18 5.04 16.01
N SER A 293 12.57 4.77 14.77
CA SER A 293 11.73 4.93 13.58
C SER A 293 11.07 3.59 13.26
N SER A 294 9.81 3.43 13.70
CA SER A 294 9.02 2.20 13.52
C SER A 294 7.55 2.52 13.23
N ASN A 295 6.82 1.55 12.67
CA ASN A 295 5.40 1.68 12.39
C ASN A 295 4.60 1.38 13.66
N ARG A 296 4.35 2.43 14.45
CA ARG A 296 3.58 2.37 15.70
C ARG A 296 2.08 2.43 15.42
N SER A 297 1.31 1.85 16.33
CA SER A 297 -0.15 1.92 16.27
C SER A 297 -0.71 3.06 17.12
N PHE A 298 -1.81 3.65 16.68
CA PHE A 298 -2.54 4.69 17.40
C PHE A 298 -4.04 4.49 17.26
N ALA A 299 -4.83 5.02 18.21
CA ALA A 299 -6.28 5.00 18.12
C ALA A 299 -6.80 6.29 17.47
N PRO A 300 -7.10 6.32 16.15
CA PRO A 300 -7.72 7.48 15.52
C PRO A 300 -9.13 7.71 16.04
N ARG A 301 -9.84 6.65 16.47
CA ARG A 301 -11.25 6.66 16.90
C ARG A 301 -12.18 7.22 15.81
N VAL A 302 -11.93 6.84 14.56
CA VAL A 302 -12.70 7.30 13.39
C VAL A 302 -13.97 6.47 13.20
N GLU A 303 -13.91 5.20 13.57
CA GLU A 303 -15.02 4.24 13.70
C GLU A 303 -16.06 4.65 14.77
N GLU A 304 -15.64 5.49 15.73
CA GLU A 304 -16.51 6.00 16.79
C GLU A 304 -17.24 7.30 16.40
N LEU A 305 -16.99 7.82 15.19
CA LEU A 305 -17.67 9.03 14.72
C LEU A 305 -19.19 8.82 14.67
N LEU A 306 -19.91 9.83 15.15
CA LEU A 306 -21.34 9.95 14.90
C LEU A 306 -21.58 10.11 13.39
N ASP A 307 -22.57 9.38 12.86
CA ASP A 307 -22.99 9.42 11.46
C ASP A 307 -21.89 9.10 10.44
N GLN A 308 -20.97 8.16 10.73
CA GLN A 308 -20.00 7.74 9.72
C GLN A 308 -20.72 7.06 8.52
N PRO A 309 -20.16 7.10 7.29
CA PRO A 309 -20.85 6.65 6.08
C PRO A 309 -21.42 5.24 6.17
N GLY A 310 -20.70 4.34 6.84
CA GLY A 310 -21.15 2.98 7.14
C GLY A 310 -22.46 2.92 7.91
N ASP A 311 -22.62 3.73 8.94
CA ASP A 311 -23.86 3.78 9.74
C ASP A 311 -25.02 4.34 8.94
N VAL A 312 -24.76 5.39 8.15
CA VAL A 312 -25.80 6.03 7.34
C VAL A 312 -26.33 5.06 6.28
N ILE A 313 -25.46 4.22 5.73
CA ILE A 313 -25.83 3.26 4.68
C ILE A 313 -26.38 1.96 5.26
N TYR A 314 -25.86 1.50 6.41
CA TYR A 314 -26.20 0.23 7.05
C TYR A 314 -27.14 0.38 8.26
N GLY A 315 -27.75 1.55 8.47
CA GLY A 315 -28.76 1.80 9.50
C GLY A 315 -28.24 1.72 10.94
N GLU A 316 -27.08 2.35 11.23
CA GLU A 316 -26.47 2.47 12.57
C GLU A 316 -26.02 1.14 13.21
N THR A 317 -25.88 0.07 12.42
CA THR A 317 -25.49 -1.27 12.90
C THR A 317 -24.14 -1.74 12.36
N MET A 318 -23.31 -0.83 11.87
CA MET A 318 -21.95 -1.20 11.46
C MET A 318 -21.17 -1.64 12.71
N PRO A 319 -20.58 -2.85 12.72
CA PRO A 319 -19.74 -3.29 13.83
C PRO A 319 -18.56 -2.34 14.00
N MET A 320 -18.19 -2.06 15.25
CA MET A 320 -16.97 -1.30 15.54
C MET A 320 -15.77 -2.16 15.20
N ASP A 321 -14.82 -1.57 14.48
CA ASP A 321 -13.51 -2.17 14.27
C ASP A 321 -12.67 -1.95 15.52
N ASP A 322 -12.24 -3.02 16.16
CA ASP A 322 -11.56 -2.98 17.44
C ASP A 322 -10.04 -2.92 17.33
N GLY A 323 -9.52 -2.76 16.11
CA GLY A 323 -8.12 -2.47 15.83
C GLY A 323 -7.21 -3.69 16.02
N PHE A 324 -6.05 -3.47 16.65
CA PHE A 324 -5.05 -4.49 16.95
C PHE A 324 -5.50 -5.34 18.14
N GLY A 325 -5.61 -6.65 17.96
CA GLY A 325 -6.17 -7.56 18.95
C GLY A 325 -7.64 -7.23 19.26
N HIS A 326 -8.10 -7.64 20.44
CA HIS A 326 -9.48 -7.43 20.86
C HIS A 326 -9.63 -6.12 21.66
N GLY A 327 -10.38 -5.16 21.12
CA GLY A 327 -10.87 -3.99 21.87
C GLY A 327 -9.89 -2.84 22.10
N THR A 328 -8.78 -2.75 21.35
CA THR A 328 -7.76 -1.70 21.58
C THR A 328 -8.02 -0.41 20.80
N ASN A 329 -8.76 -0.51 19.70
CA ASN A 329 -8.97 0.53 18.68
C ASN A 329 -7.64 1.05 18.06
N LEU A 330 -6.54 0.29 18.19
CA LEU A 330 -5.23 0.69 17.68
C LEU A 330 -5.08 0.30 16.21
N PHE A 331 -4.57 1.23 15.39
CA PHE A 331 -4.30 1.04 13.97
C PHE A 331 -2.90 1.52 13.61
N ASN A 332 -2.25 0.79 12.69
CA ASN A 332 -0.97 1.18 12.11
C ASN A 332 -1.08 2.53 11.40
N VAL A 333 0.03 3.25 11.38
CA VAL A 333 0.15 4.49 10.61
C VAL A 333 0.44 4.15 9.15
N PRO A 334 -0.41 4.53 8.17
CA PRO A 334 -0.08 4.38 6.76
C PRO A 334 0.87 5.48 6.28
N SER A 335 1.60 5.23 5.18
CA SER A 335 2.34 6.31 4.50
C SER A 335 1.36 7.28 3.83
N VAL A 336 1.70 8.57 3.87
CA VAL A 336 0.91 9.64 3.24
C VAL A 336 1.49 10.10 1.90
N ILE A 337 2.62 9.52 1.47
CA ILE A 337 3.24 9.84 0.18
C ILE A 337 2.35 9.32 -0.96
N GLU A 338 1.86 8.09 -0.84
CA GLU A 338 1.01 7.43 -1.83
C GLU A 338 -0.50 7.72 -1.62
N ALA A 339 -0.88 8.49 -0.59
CA ALA A 339 -2.28 8.57 -0.18
C ALA A 339 -3.23 9.32 -1.13
N ALA A 340 -2.74 10.33 -1.86
CA ALA A 340 -3.63 11.29 -2.55
C ALA A 340 -4.46 10.70 -3.70
N ASP A 341 -4.09 9.52 -4.21
CA ASP A 341 -4.81 8.75 -5.25
C ASP A 341 -5.19 7.33 -4.80
N THR A 342 -5.16 7.07 -3.49
CA THR A 342 -5.60 5.80 -2.89
C THR A 342 -6.73 6.00 -1.90
N GLY A 343 -7.46 7.12 -2.02
CA GLY A 343 -8.69 7.34 -1.30
C GLY A 343 -9.79 6.36 -1.74
N PRO A 344 -10.89 6.20 -0.97
CA PRO A 344 -11.18 6.94 0.26
C PRO A 344 -10.26 6.58 1.44
N PHE A 345 -10.32 7.38 2.51
CA PHE A 345 -9.36 7.39 3.61
C PHE A 345 -9.91 6.73 4.87
N PHE A 346 -8.97 6.32 5.73
CA PHE A 346 -9.18 5.53 6.94
C PHE A 346 -9.57 4.07 6.65
N HIS A 347 -9.57 3.26 7.71
CA HIS A 347 -9.67 1.81 7.63
C HIS A 347 -11.03 1.31 7.16
N ALA A 348 -12.06 2.16 7.07
CA ALA A 348 -13.37 1.82 6.53
C ALA A 348 -13.93 2.91 5.60
N ASN A 349 -13.05 3.57 4.83
CA ASN A 349 -13.43 4.57 3.82
C ASN A 349 -14.34 5.68 4.36
N GLN A 350 -14.06 6.17 5.57
CA GLN A 350 -14.89 7.18 6.24
C GLN A 350 -14.81 8.58 5.61
N MET A 351 -13.74 8.89 4.87
CA MET A 351 -13.55 10.20 4.25
C MET A 351 -13.13 10.09 2.80
N ASP A 352 -13.74 10.86 1.90
CA ASP A 352 -13.46 10.74 0.45
C ASP A 352 -12.32 11.63 -0.05
N THR A 353 -11.92 12.64 0.73
CA THR A 353 -11.00 13.69 0.25
C THR A 353 -9.78 13.84 1.15
N VAL A 354 -8.65 14.21 0.56
CA VAL A 354 -7.41 14.52 1.29
C VAL A 354 -7.67 15.61 2.32
N GLU A 355 -8.45 16.63 1.96
CA GLU A 355 -8.88 17.69 2.87
C GLU A 355 -9.73 17.14 4.02
N GLY A 356 -10.65 16.21 3.76
CA GLY A 356 -11.47 15.55 4.78
C GLY A 356 -10.64 14.72 5.76
N MET A 357 -9.66 13.96 5.26
CA MET A 357 -8.70 13.22 6.08
C MET A 357 -7.92 14.15 7.02
N ILE A 358 -7.44 15.30 6.53
CA ILE A 358 -6.75 16.28 7.38
C ILE A 358 -7.73 16.99 8.32
N ALA A 359 -8.95 17.30 7.84
CA ALA A 359 -9.99 17.95 8.63
C ALA A 359 -10.36 17.14 9.87
N PHE A 360 -10.39 15.81 9.76
CA PHE A 360 -10.61 14.91 10.89
C PHE A 360 -9.70 15.22 12.08
N TYR A 361 -8.40 15.43 11.85
CA TYR A 361 -7.44 15.70 12.90
C TYR A 361 -7.42 17.16 13.39
N THR A 362 -7.95 18.09 12.61
CA THR A 362 -7.92 19.54 12.89
C THR A 362 -9.25 20.11 13.41
N SER A 363 -10.29 19.28 13.45
CA SER A 363 -11.62 19.67 13.90
C SER A 363 -12.02 18.96 15.20
N GLN A 364 -13.07 19.48 15.84
CA GLN A 364 -13.73 18.78 16.93
C GLN A 364 -14.45 17.55 16.37
N ARG A 365 -14.26 16.41 17.02
CA ARG A 365 -14.87 15.14 16.59
C ARG A 365 -15.96 14.73 17.58
N HIS A 366 -17.16 14.48 17.07
CA HIS A 366 -18.32 14.08 17.86
C HIS A 366 -18.46 12.56 17.78
N MET A 367 -18.38 11.91 18.94
CA MET A 367 -18.41 10.45 19.04
C MET A 367 -19.84 9.94 19.26
N ARG A 368 -20.12 8.69 18.88
CA ARG A 368 -21.41 8.02 19.11
C ARG A 368 -21.82 7.98 20.59
N ASN A 369 -20.85 7.92 21.51
CA ASN A 369 -21.09 7.90 22.96
C ASN A 369 -21.40 9.30 23.55
N GLY A 370 -21.46 10.35 22.71
CA GLY A 370 -21.70 11.74 23.12
C GLY A 370 -20.46 12.52 23.53
N GLU A 371 -19.27 11.90 23.52
CA GLU A 371 -17.99 12.57 23.75
C GLU A 371 -17.67 13.55 22.61
N VAL A 372 -17.05 14.68 22.95
CA VAL A 372 -16.53 15.65 21.98
C VAL A 372 -15.03 15.76 22.18
N LEU A 373 -14.28 15.21 21.24
CA LEU A 373 -12.81 15.26 21.26
C LEU A 373 -12.31 16.57 20.65
N ALA A 374 -11.31 17.16 21.29
CA ALA A 374 -10.61 18.31 20.75
C ALA A 374 -9.78 17.93 19.50
N PRO A 375 -9.44 18.92 18.65
CA PRO A 375 -8.47 18.73 17.57
C PRO A 375 -7.13 18.19 18.09
N ILE A 376 -6.53 17.26 17.34
CA ILE A 376 -5.19 16.73 17.63
C ILE A 376 -4.12 17.66 17.03
N VAL A 377 -4.43 18.26 15.89
CA VAL A 377 -3.51 19.09 15.10
C VAL A 377 -4.07 20.51 14.99
N GLY A 378 -3.34 21.51 15.48
CA GLY A 378 -3.76 22.91 15.49
C GLY A 378 -3.49 23.64 14.17
N LEU A 379 -4.15 23.22 13.08
CA LEU A 379 -4.15 23.91 11.78
C LEU A 379 -5.46 24.67 11.58
N ASN A 380 -5.38 25.88 11.02
CA ASN A 380 -6.57 26.55 10.49
C ASN A 380 -6.89 26.06 9.05
N GLY A 381 -8.07 26.45 8.53
CA GLY A 381 -8.52 26.01 7.21
C GLY A 381 -7.56 26.33 6.05
N SER A 382 -6.84 27.44 6.09
CA SER A 382 -5.85 27.76 5.06
C SER A 382 -4.61 26.86 5.13
N GLN A 383 -4.17 26.52 6.34
CA GLN A 383 -3.03 25.63 6.55
C GLN A 383 -3.38 24.18 6.19
N LEU A 384 -4.59 23.73 6.53
CA LEU A 384 -5.12 22.43 6.09
C LEU A 384 -5.03 22.28 4.56
N VAL A 385 -5.52 23.29 3.83
CA VAL A 385 -5.52 23.28 2.37
C VAL A 385 -4.09 23.39 1.78
N ASN A 386 -3.14 23.97 2.52
CA ASN A 386 -1.73 23.96 2.15
C ASN A 386 -1.11 22.57 2.33
N VAL A 387 -1.36 21.91 3.47
CA VAL A 387 -0.90 20.53 3.72
C VAL A 387 -1.49 19.59 2.66
N ALA A 388 -2.77 19.74 2.33
CA ALA A 388 -3.41 18.95 1.28
C ALA A 388 -2.76 19.17 -0.10
N ALA A 389 -2.24 20.37 -0.40
CA ALA A 389 -1.47 20.63 -1.61
C ALA A 389 -0.08 19.99 -1.58
N PHE A 390 0.56 19.96 -0.41
CA PHE A 390 1.84 19.29 -0.20
C PHE A 390 1.74 17.77 -0.45
N LEU A 391 0.77 17.10 0.19
CA LEU A 391 0.55 15.65 0.00
C LEU A 391 0.30 15.28 -1.47
N ARG A 392 -0.43 16.12 -2.21
CA ARG A 392 -0.65 15.93 -3.64
C ARG A 392 0.62 16.04 -4.48
N ILE A 393 1.56 16.92 -4.13
CA ILE A 393 2.84 17.00 -4.83
C ILE A 393 3.71 15.78 -4.51
N LEU A 394 3.73 15.31 -3.26
CA LEU A 394 4.46 14.08 -2.88
C LEU A 394 3.96 12.89 -3.71
N ASN A 395 2.64 12.70 -3.73
CA ASN A 395 2.01 11.64 -4.48
C ASN A 395 2.27 11.73 -5.99
N ALA A 396 2.10 12.92 -6.58
CA ALA A 396 2.39 13.12 -8.00
C ALA A 396 3.86 12.86 -8.33
N ASP A 397 4.80 13.25 -7.46
CA ASP A 397 6.23 12.98 -7.66
C ASP A 397 6.54 11.48 -7.59
N GLU A 398 5.93 10.75 -6.66
CA GLU A 398 6.08 9.30 -6.52
C GLU A 398 5.49 8.54 -7.70
N ASN A 399 4.28 8.91 -8.13
CA ASN A 399 3.65 8.40 -9.35
C ASN A 399 4.55 8.61 -10.58
N ILE A 400 5.18 9.79 -10.71
CA ILE A 400 6.12 10.09 -11.79
C ILE A 400 7.40 9.23 -11.68
N ARG A 401 7.94 9.04 -10.47
CA ARG A 401 9.12 8.18 -10.22
C ARG A 401 8.82 6.73 -10.64
N SER A 402 7.68 6.18 -10.20
CA SER A 402 7.19 4.86 -10.56
C SER A 402 7.02 4.73 -12.09
N ALA A 403 6.39 5.71 -12.74
CA ALA A 403 6.24 5.74 -14.20
C ALA A 403 7.58 5.74 -14.95
N ILE A 404 8.60 6.47 -14.47
CA ILE A 404 9.95 6.46 -15.05
C ILE A 404 10.52 5.04 -15.01
N GLN A 405 10.45 4.40 -13.84
CA GLN A 405 10.97 3.04 -13.63
C GLN A 405 10.28 2.03 -14.56
N LEU A 406 8.95 2.07 -14.65
CA LEU A 406 8.16 1.23 -15.56
C LEU A 406 8.53 1.46 -17.03
N LEU A 407 8.68 2.72 -17.47
CA LEU A 407 9.07 3.02 -18.85
C LEU A 407 10.50 2.58 -19.18
N ASP A 408 11.40 2.60 -18.21
CA ASP A 408 12.76 2.12 -18.37
C ASP A 408 12.77 0.60 -18.57
N TYR A 409 12.01 -0.18 -17.78
CA TYR A 409 11.80 -1.61 -18.07
C TYR A 409 11.16 -1.84 -19.44
N ALA A 410 10.14 -1.07 -19.80
CA ALA A 410 9.50 -1.19 -21.11
C ALA A 410 10.51 -0.93 -22.25
N ASN A 411 11.46 -0.02 -22.04
CA ASN A 411 12.51 0.33 -23.00
C ASN A 411 13.62 -0.75 -23.11
N ARG A 412 13.95 -1.42 -22.00
CA ARG A 412 14.96 -2.50 -21.97
C ARG A 412 14.40 -3.86 -22.36
N SER A 413 13.09 -4.06 -22.26
CA SER A 413 12.47 -5.36 -22.51
C SER A 413 12.44 -5.72 -24.00
N HIS A 414 12.88 -6.94 -24.31
CA HIS A 414 12.81 -7.52 -25.65
C HIS A 414 11.46 -8.21 -25.95
N LYS A 415 10.62 -8.43 -24.93
CA LYS A 415 9.32 -9.09 -25.08
C LYS A 415 8.21 -8.06 -25.20
N VAL A 416 7.46 -8.12 -26.30
CA VAL A 416 6.33 -7.21 -26.59
C VAL A 416 5.29 -7.22 -25.46
N LYS A 417 4.99 -8.39 -24.89
CA LYS A 417 4.07 -8.51 -23.73
C LYS A 417 4.51 -7.61 -22.57
N HIS A 418 5.77 -7.70 -22.14
CA HIS A 418 6.27 -6.98 -20.97
C HIS A 418 6.36 -5.48 -21.27
N LYS A 419 6.78 -5.12 -22.49
CA LYS A 419 6.77 -3.73 -22.97
C LYS A 419 5.39 -3.10 -22.86
N ASN A 420 4.35 -3.82 -23.30
CA ASN A 420 2.97 -3.33 -23.28
C ASN A 420 2.41 -3.22 -21.86
N ILE A 421 2.70 -4.19 -20.99
CA ILE A 421 2.27 -4.17 -19.57
C ILE A 421 2.90 -2.95 -18.88
N ASN A 422 4.23 -2.82 -18.91
CA ASN A 422 4.92 -1.72 -18.25
C ASN A 422 4.50 -0.35 -18.81
N ALA A 423 4.32 -0.23 -20.13
CA ALA A 423 3.82 1.01 -20.72
C ALA A 423 2.37 1.32 -20.34
N ARG A 424 1.51 0.30 -20.13
CA ARG A 424 0.14 0.50 -19.61
C ARG A 424 0.18 1.01 -18.17
N LEU A 425 0.93 0.36 -17.29
CA LEU A 425 1.06 0.75 -15.89
C LEU A 425 1.66 2.16 -15.76
N ALA A 426 2.70 2.49 -16.53
CA ALA A 426 3.27 3.85 -16.53
C ALA A 426 2.24 4.91 -16.95
N LYS A 427 1.31 4.57 -17.86
CA LYS A 427 0.22 5.49 -18.24
C LYS A 427 -0.81 5.65 -17.13
N ALA A 428 -1.07 4.62 -16.31
CA ALA A 428 -1.95 4.73 -15.15
C ALA A 428 -1.36 5.74 -14.15
N GLN A 429 -0.13 5.50 -13.70
CA GLN A 429 0.61 6.38 -12.79
C GLN A 429 0.69 7.85 -13.27
N ILE A 430 0.92 8.08 -14.57
CA ILE A 430 0.92 9.45 -15.13
C ILE A 430 -0.48 10.09 -15.11
N LYS A 431 -1.54 9.32 -15.35
CA LYS A 431 -2.92 9.83 -15.24
C LYS A 431 -3.28 10.14 -13.80
N ASP A 432 -2.81 9.34 -12.85
CA ASP A 432 -3.07 9.54 -11.43
C ASP A 432 -2.37 10.81 -10.94
N ALA A 433 -1.08 10.99 -11.29
CA ALA A 433 -0.36 12.25 -11.06
C ALA A 433 -1.08 13.47 -11.67
N ILE A 434 -1.63 13.35 -12.90
CA ILE A 434 -2.43 14.43 -13.51
C ILE A 434 -3.69 14.70 -12.68
N SER A 435 -4.43 13.66 -12.30
CA SER A 435 -5.69 13.77 -11.54
C SER A 435 -5.46 14.45 -10.19
N VAL A 436 -4.42 14.03 -9.48
CA VAL A 436 -4.01 14.55 -8.18
C VAL A 436 -3.61 16.03 -8.26
N LEU A 437 -2.83 16.41 -9.26
CA LEU A 437 -2.44 17.81 -9.48
C LEU A 437 -3.63 18.68 -9.93
N ASP A 438 -4.45 18.20 -10.86
CA ASP A 438 -5.62 18.92 -11.37
C ASP A 438 -6.66 19.17 -10.25
N ALA A 439 -6.84 18.22 -9.32
CA ALA A 439 -7.78 18.32 -8.20
C ALA A 439 -7.53 19.54 -7.27
N ALA A 440 -6.29 20.04 -7.21
CA ALA A 440 -5.93 21.20 -6.40
C ALA A 440 -5.38 22.38 -7.23
N ASN A 441 -5.52 22.33 -8.56
CA ASN A 441 -4.96 23.31 -9.51
C ASN A 441 -3.45 23.56 -9.28
N LEU A 442 -2.69 22.48 -9.10
CA LEU A 442 -1.25 22.52 -8.89
C LEU A 442 -0.53 22.27 -10.21
N HIS A 443 0.44 23.12 -10.54
CA HIS A 443 1.28 22.95 -11.74
C HIS A 443 0.46 22.77 -13.05
N SER A 444 -0.65 23.50 -13.17
CA SER A 444 -1.58 23.42 -14.29
C SER A 444 -1.02 24.00 -15.60
N ASP A 445 -0.05 24.92 -15.50
CA ASP A 445 0.58 25.60 -16.65
C ASP A 445 1.92 24.97 -17.08
N ASP A 446 2.52 24.09 -16.28
CA ASP A 446 3.85 23.51 -16.51
C ASP A 446 3.86 21.97 -16.48
N VAL A 447 3.68 21.35 -15.32
CA VAL A 447 3.84 19.89 -15.14
C VAL A 447 2.67 19.14 -15.78
N VAL A 448 1.42 19.54 -15.52
CA VAL A 448 0.25 18.84 -16.06
C VAL A 448 0.28 18.79 -17.60
N PRO A 449 0.55 19.88 -18.34
CA PRO A 449 0.73 19.83 -19.79
C PRO A 449 1.89 18.93 -20.23
N ALA A 450 3.00 18.91 -19.47
CA ALA A 450 4.13 18.04 -19.76
C ALA A 450 3.76 16.55 -19.61
N LEU A 451 3.04 16.17 -18.55
CA LEU A 451 2.52 14.82 -18.33
C LEU A 451 1.55 14.40 -19.44
N LYS A 452 0.60 15.27 -19.82
CA LYS A 452 -0.33 15.03 -20.94
C LYS A 452 0.43 14.81 -22.27
N LYS A 453 1.54 15.52 -22.49
CA LYS A 453 2.43 15.30 -23.64
C LYS A 453 3.18 13.98 -23.55
N THR A 454 3.63 13.58 -22.36
CA THR A 454 4.30 12.30 -22.11
C THR A 454 3.42 11.11 -22.50
N LEU A 455 2.12 11.12 -22.13
CA LEU A 455 1.18 10.08 -22.55
C LEU A 455 1.17 9.87 -24.08
N ARG A 456 1.21 10.96 -24.86
CA ARG A 456 1.29 10.90 -26.33
C ARG A 456 2.62 10.33 -26.83
N LYS A 457 3.72 10.51 -26.09
CA LYS A 457 5.04 9.94 -26.41
C LYS A 457 5.08 8.45 -26.14
N ILE A 458 4.46 7.99 -25.05
CA ILE A 458 4.35 6.56 -24.73
C ILE A 458 3.56 5.83 -25.82
N ASN A 459 2.46 6.40 -26.31
CA ASN A 459 1.69 5.81 -27.42
C ASN A 459 2.47 5.70 -28.74
N ARG A 460 3.55 6.47 -28.90
CA ARG A 460 4.47 6.39 -30.04
C ARG A 460 5.73 5.59 -29.73
N GLU A 461 5.76 4.92 -28.58
CA GLU A 461 6.91 4.17 -28.07
C GLU A 461 8.20 4.99 -27.89
N HIS A 462 8.08 6.32 -27.73
CA HIS A 462 9.23 7.21 -27.53
C HIS A 462 9.64 7.26 -26.05
N TYR A 463 9.95 6.11 -25.44
CA TYR A 463 10.11 5.98 -23.99
C TYR A 463 11.26 6.82 -23.40
N ARG A 464 12.42 6.87 -24.06
CA ARG A 464 13.54 7.71 -23.61
C ARG A 464 13.17 9.19 -23.51
N VAL A 465 12.38 9.69 -24.47
CA VAL A 465 11.92 11.09 -24.48
C VAL A 465 10.84 11.31 -23.41
N ALA A 466 9.99 10.32 -23.20
CA ALA A 466 9.00 10.32 -22.12
C ALA A 466 9.68 10.40 -20.74
N ILE A 467 10.65 9.51 -20.46
CA ILE A 467 11.44 9.49 -19.23
C ILE A 467 12.11 10.84 -18.97
N ALA A 468 12.86 11.38 -19.93
CA ALA A 468 13.51 12.68 -19.75
C ALA A 468 12.51 13.84 -19.50
N THR A 469 11.27 13.71 -19.97
CA THR A 469 10.21 14.69 -19.68
C THR A 469 9.66 14.54 -18.27
N LEU A 470 9.50 13.30 -17.80
CA LEU A 470 9.09 12.98 -16.43
C LEU A 470 10.15 13.44 -15.41
N GLU A 471 11.43 13.18 -15.64
CA GLU A 471 12.53 13.65 -14.78
C GLU A 471 12.54 15.17 -14.63
N ARG A 472 12.40 15.90 -15.74
CA ARG A 472 12.24 17.36 -15.69
C ARG A 472 10.99 17.78 -14.91
N SER A 473 9.90 17.02 -15.02
CA SER A 473 8.65 17.30 -14.31
C SER A 473 8.81 17.19 -12.80
N ARG A 474 9.51 16.15 -12.30
CA ARG A 474 9.89 16.04 -10.89
C ARG A 474 10.67 17.26 -10.41
N GLY A 475 11.69 17.66 -11.19
CA GLY A 475 12.48 18.86 -10.91
C GLY A 475 11.72 20.18 -11.03
N MET A 476 10.55 20.22 -11.68
CA MET A 476 9.65 21.39 -11.71
C MET A 476 8.75 21.47 -10.48
N MET A 477 8.54 20.36 -9.75
CA MET A 477 7.73 20.34 -8.53
C MET A 477 8.58 20.51 -7.27
N ILE A 478 9.70 19.77 -7.19
CA ILE A 478 10.54 19.66 -6.00
C ILE A 478 11.99 20.01 -6.36
N ALA A 479 12.57 20.95 -5.63
CA ALA A 479 14.01 21.18 -5.62
C ALA A 479 14.63 20.25 -4.55
N ARG A 480 15.56 19.41 -5.02
CA ARG A 480 16.30 18.41 -4.25
C ARG A 480 17.78 18.75 -4.26
#